data_AF-A0A976KZU2-F1
#
_entry.id   AF-A0A976KZU2-F1
#
_cell.length_a   1.000
_cell.length_b   1.000
_cell.length_c   1.000
_cell.angle_alpha   90.00
_cell.angle_beta   90.00
_cell.angle_gamma   90.00
#
_symmetry.space_group_name_H-M   'P 1'
#
loop_
_entity.id
_entity.type
_entity.pdbx_description
1 polymer ?
#
loop_
_entity_poly.entity_id
_entity_poly.type
_entity_poly.pdbx_seq_one_letter_code
_entity_poly.pdbx_strand_id
1 'polypeptide(L)'
;MPNKPTPLKQVQDQFGDKQQLVDKLVSALDRGDESEDDLKSRLRHVPNRKLLRLLAVTEKVAALGGRDALIAEIAKLRGHSGDKDFAAKLAGQSPASLLDQHASLSRRAKKN
;
A
#
# COMPACT_ATOMS: atom_id res chain seq x y z
N MET A 1 -14.24 26.25 -5.17
CA MET A 1 -13.32 25.18 -4.72
C MET A 1 -13.91 23.85 -5.13
N PRO A 2 -13.19 22.95 -5.83
CA PRO A 2 -13.73 21.61 -6.08
C PRO A 2 -13.86 20.90 -4.74
N ASN A 3 -15.10 20.65 -4.32
CA ASN A 3 -15.41 19.95 -3.08
C ASN A 3 -14.91 18.52 -3.22
N LYS A 4 -14.01 18.07 -2.34
CA LYS A 4 -13.50 16.71 -2.42
C LYS A 4 -14.68 15.76 -2.21
N PRO A 5 -14.97 14.85 -3.16
CA PRO A 5 -16.10 13.94 -3.02
C PRO A 5 -15.98 13.16 -1.71
N THR A 6 -17.11 12.94 -1.04
CA THR A 6 -17.12 12.20 0.23
C THR A 6 -16.57 10.79 0.00
N PRO A 7 -15.95 10.15 0.99
CA PRO A 7 -15.42 8.80 0.84
C PRO A 7 -16.46 7.79 0.34
N LEU A 8 -17.74 7.97 0.70
CA LEU A 8 -18.83 7.13 0.18
C LEU A 8 -19.04 7.34 -1.32
N LYS A 9 -19.13 8.61 -1.75
CA LYS A 9 -19.30 8.96 -3.17
C LYS A 9 -18.11 8.51 -4.02
N GLN A 10 -16.90 8.63 -3.51
CA GLN A 10 -15.70 8.11 -4.19
C GLN A 10 -15.76 6.60 -4.40
N VAL A 11 -16.25 5.84 -3.41
CA VAL A 11 -16.41 4.39 -3.55
C VAL A 11 -17.46 4.07 -4.61
N GLN A 12 -18.60 4.76 -4.59
CA GLN A 12 -19.67 4.55 -5.57
C GLN A 12 -19.22 4.90 -7.00
N ASP A 13 -18.60 6.06 -7.19
CA ASP A 13 -18.17 6.53 -8.50
C ASP A 13 -17.06 5.65 -9.11
N GLN A 14 -16.14 5.12 -8.30
CA GLN A 14 -14.98 4.36 -8.79
C GLN A 14 -15.16 2.85 -8.79
N PHE A 15 -15.96 2.32 -7.87
CA PHE A 15 -16.08 0.88 -7.64
C PHE A 15 -17.53 0.39 -7.69
N GLY A 16 -18.53 1.27 -7.80
CA GLY A 16 -19.95 0.94 -7.70
C GLY A 16 -20.41 0.77 -6.26
N ASP A 17 -19.77 -0.14 -5.51
CA ASP A 17 -20.08 -0.37 -4.11
C ASP A 17 -18.86 -0.68 -3.24
N LYS A 18 -19.10 -0.86 -1.93
CA LYS A 18 -18.06 -1.23 -0.97
C LYS A 18 -17.58 -2.67 -1.16
N GLN A 19 -18.45 -3.59 -1.59
CA GLN A 19 -18.09 -5.01 -1.75
C GLN A 19 -17.08 -5.20 -2.87
N GLN A 20 -17.28 -4.54 -4.00
CA GLN A 20 -16.37 -4.54 -5.14
C GLN A 20 -15.00 -3.95 -4.77
N LEU A 21 -14.98 -2.90 -3.92
CA LEU A 21 -13.72 -2.39 -3.37
C LEU A 21 -13.03 -3.41 -2.47
N VAL A 22 -13.78 -4.11 -1.62
CA VAL A 22 -13.22 -5.17 -0.76
C VAL A 22 -12.69 -6.32 -1.61
N ASP A 23 -13.44 -6.79 -2.60
CA ASP A 23 -13.03 -7.88 -3.48
C ASP A 23 -11.74 -7.54 -4.24
N LYS A 24 -11.63 -6.31 -4.78
CA LYS A 24 -10.40 -5.81 -5.41
C LYS A 24 -9.22 -5.81 -4.43
N LEU A 25 -9.45 -5.41 -3.18
CA LEU A 25 -8.42 -5.40 -2.15
C LEU A 25 -7.99 -6.81 -1.75
N VAL A 26 -8.92 -7.75 -1.64
CA VAL A 26 -8.62 -9.15 -1.31
C VAL A 26 -7.74 -9.79 -2.38
N SER A 27 -7.97 -9.49 -3.66
CA SER A 27 -7.11 -9.98 -4.76
C SER A 27 -5.74 -9.30 -4.83
N ALA A 28 -5.61 -8.06 -4.34
CA ALA A 28 -4.39 -7.26 -4.45
C ALA A 28 -3.50 -7.32 -3.19
N LEU A 29 -4.06 -7.69 -2.05
CA LEU A 29 -3.33 -7.81 -0.78
C LEU A 29 -2.72 -9.19 -0.65
N ASP A 30 -1.52 -9.21 -0.09
CA ASP A 30 -0.95 -10.45 0.43
C ASP A 30 -1.77 -10.88 1.66
N ARG A 31 -2.35 -12.08 1.58
CA ARG A 31 -3.23 -12.66 2.60
C ARG A 31 -2.45 -13.21 3.78
N GLY A 32 -1.13 -13.39 3.64
CA GLY A 32 -0.33 -14.10 4.64
C GLY A 32 -0.95 -15.47 4.95
N ASP A 33 -1.17 -15.75 6.23
CA ASP A 33 -1.81 -16.98 6.71
C ASP A 33 -3.34 -16.85 6.91
N GLU A 34 -3.94 -15.70 6.60
CA GLU A 34 -5.40 -15.44 6.75
C GLU A 34 -6.18 -16.03 5.55
N SER A 35 -7.36 -16.61 5.81
CA SER A 35 -8.24 -17.09 4.74
C SER A 35 -8.85 -15.93 3.94
N GLU A 36 -9.28 -16.20 2.70
CA GLU A 36 -9.91 -15.17 1.86
C GLU A 36 -11.18 -14.59 2.50
N ASP A 37 -12.00 -15.46 3.09
CA ASP A 37 -13.25 -15.08 3.75
C ASP A 37 -13.02 -14.27 5.02
N ASP A 38 -12.00 -14.61 5.81
CA ASP A 38 -11.64 -13.86 7.01
C ASP A 38 -11.13 -12.46 6.67
N LEU A 39 -10.25 -12.35 5.66
CA LEU A 39 -9.76 -11.06 5.18
C LEU A 39 -10.92 -10.20 4.65
N LYS A 40 -11.82 -10.81 3.87
CA LYS A 40 -13.01 -10.15 3.33
C LYS A 40 -13.93 -9.66 4.45
N SER A 41 -14.18 -10.50 5.45
CA SER A 41 -14.97 -10.15 6.64
C SER A 41 -14.35 -8.96 7.39
N ARG A 42 -13.04 -9.00 7.64
CA ARG A 42 -12.32 -7.91 8.31
C ARG A 42 -12.40 -6.61 7.53
N LEU A 43 -12.18 -6.64 6.21
CA LEU A 43 -12.24 -5.47 5.34
C LEU A 43 -13.65 -4.87 5.22
N ARG A 44 -14.72 -5.69 5.31
CA ARG A 44 -16.10 -5.19 5.34
C ARG A 44 -16.39 -4.29 6.54
N HIS A 45 -15.71 -4.49 7.67
CA HIS A 45 -15.86 -3.67 8.87
C HIS A 45 -15.00 -2.39 8.82
N VAL A 46 -14.05 -2.30 7.88
CA VAL A 46 -13.17 -1.14 7.74
C VAL A 46 -13.94 0.05 7.13
N PRO A 47 -13.76 1.29 7.64
CA PRO A 47 -14.35 2.49 7.05
C PRO A 47 -13.89 2.74 5.61
N ASN A 48 -14.79 3.23 4.74
CA ASN A 48 -14.51 3.48 3.31
C ASN A 48 -13.25 4.32 3.08
N ARG A 49 -13.03 5.36 3.90
CA ARG A 49 -11.81 6.19 3.83
C ARG A 49 -10.52 5.37 3.99
N LYS A 50 -10.53 4.39 4.89
CA LYS A 50 -9.36 3.51 5.11
C LYS A 50 -9.20 2.52 3.97
N LEU A 51 -10.30 1.98 3.43
CA LEU A 51 -10.25 1.10 2.25
C LEU A 51 -9.68 1.82 1.03
N LEU A 52 -10.13 3.03 0.74
CA LEU A 52 -9.58 3.86 -0.33
C LEU A 52 -8.09 4.16 -0.13
N ARG A 53 -7.67 4.45 1.11
CA ARG A 53 -6.26 4.64 1.44
C ARG A 53 -5.45 3.35 1.22
N LEU A 54 -6.00 2.21 1.64
CA LEU A 54 -5.34 0.92 1.50
C LEU A 54 -5.13 0.60 0.02
N LEU A 55 -6.16 0.78 -0.80
CA LEU A 55 -6.08 0.58 -2.24
C LEU A 55 -5.04 1.51 -2.88
N ALA A 56 -5.06 2.79 -2.53
CA ALA A 56 -4.07 3.74 -3.05
C ALA A 56 -2.63 3.38 -2.65
N VAL A 57 -2.43 2.75 -1.49
CA VAL A 57 -1.12 2.26 -1.05
C VAL A 57 -0.74 1.02 -1.86
N THR A 58 -1.63 0.03 -2.00
CA THR A 58 -1.34 -1.19 -2.77
C THR A 58 -1.04 -0.88 -4.24
N GLU A 59 -1.81 0.00 -4.86
CA GLU A 59 -1.60 0.43 -6.25
C GLU A 59 -0.26 1.16 -6.42
N LYS A 60 0.12 2.02 -5.46
CA LYS A 60 1.44 2.68 -5.48
C LYS A 60 2.59 1.71 -5.32
N VAL A 61 2.45 0.71 -4.43
CA VAL A 61 3.47 -0.33 -4.26
C VAL A 61 3.60 -1.16 -5.54
N ALA A 62 2.47 -1.57 -6.14
CA ALA A 62 2.46 -2.29 -7.41
C ALA A 62 3.11 -1.46 -8.54
N ALA A 63 2.81 -0.17 -8.63
CA ALA A 63 3.40 0.74 -9.61
C ALA A 63 4.92 0.92 -9.46
N LEU A 64 5.47 0.68 -8.26
CA LEU A 64 6.91 0.72 -7.98
C LEU A 64 7.60 -0.66 -8.18
N GLY A 65 6.91 -1.63 -8.77
CA GLY A 65 7.44 -2.99 -8.98
C GLY A 65 7.17 -3.96 -7.84
N GLY A 66 6.26 -3.62 -6.93
CA GLY A 66 5.88 -4.46 -5.81
C GLY A 66 6.68 -4.21 -4.54
N ARG A 67 6.41 -5.04 -3.52
CA ARG A 67 6.99 -4.88 -2.18
C ARG A 67 8.50 -5.08 -2.18
N ASP A 68 9.00 -6.11 -2.85
CA ASP A 68 10.43 -6.44 -2.85
C ASP A 68 11.26 -5.41 -3.61
N ALA A 69 10.76 -4.91 -4.73
CA ALA A 69 11.38 -3.81 -5.47
C ALA A 69 11.48 -2.54 -4.63
N LEU A 70 10.41 -2.22 -3.88
CA LEU A 70 10.41 -1.09 -2.95
C LEU A 70 11.45 -1.25 -1.84
N ILE A 71 11.60 -2.45 -1.28
CA ILE A 71 12.62 -2.75 -0.27
C ILE A 71 14.03 -2.60 -0.85
N ALA A 72 14.28 -3.14 -2.05
CA ALA A 72 15.55 -3.04 -2.74
C ALA A 72 15.94 -1.58 -3.03
N GLU A 73 15.02 -0.76 -3.53
CA GLU A 73 15.27 0.66 -3.77
C GLU A 73 15.53 1.43 -2.47
N ILE A 74 14.80 1.16 -1.40
CA ILE A 74 15.06 1.77 -0.09
C ILE A 74 16.46 1.38 0.43
N ALA A 75 16.84 0.10 0.32
CA ALA A 75 18.15 -0.39 0.72
C ALA A 75 19.27 0.30 -0.07
N LYS A 76 19.09 0.42 -1.40
CA LYS A 76 20.00 1.15 -2.29
C LYS A 76 20.14 2.63 -1.91
N LEU A 77 19.01 3.34 -1.71
CA LEU A 77 19.01 4.76 -1.34
C LEU A 77 19.65 5.03 0.03
N ARG A 78 19.70 4.02 0.91
CA ARG A 78 20.41 4.10 2.18
C ARG A 78 21.85 3.57 2.14
N GLY A 79 22.33 3.09 0.99
CA GLY A 79 23.68 2.53 0.86
C GLY A 79 23.86 1.14 1.47
N HIS A 80 22.77 0.43 1.77
CA HIS A 80 22.76 -0.95 2.27
C HIS A 80 22.37 -1.95 1.17
N SER A 81 22.70 -1.66 -0.09
CA SER A 81 22.43 -2.57 -1.21
C SER A 81 23.16 -3.89 -0.99
N GLY A 82 22.40 -4.98 -0.82
CA GLY A 82 22.95 -6.33 -0.58
C GLY A 82 22.95 -6.78 0.87
N ASP A 83 22.58 -5.93 1.83
CA ASP A 83 22.42 -6.31 3.23
C ASP A 83 21.08 -7.05 3.43
N LYS A 84 21.18 -8.37 3.57
CA LYS A 84 20.01 -9.26 3.74
C LYS A 84 19.29 -9.04 5.06
N ASP A 85 20.01 -8.70 6.13
CA ASP A 85 19.42 -8.45 7.45
C ASP A 85 18.68 -7.11 7.45
N PHE A 86 19.21 -6.12 6.74
CA PHE A 86 18.53 -4.85 6.52
C PHE A 86 17.27 -5.01 5.68
N ALA A 87 17.33 -5.78 4.59
CA ALA A 87 16.17 -6.10 3.77
C ALA A 87 15.10 -6.86 4.57
N ALA A 88 15.49 -7.81 5.42
CA ALA A 88 14.57 -8.53 6.30
C ALA A 88 13.87 -7.61 7.31
N LYS A 89 14.59 -6.64 7.90
CA LYS A 89 13.99 -5.61 8.77
C LYS A 89 12.98 -4.74 8.03
N LEU A 90 13.24 -4.38 6.78
CA LEU A 90 12.29 -3.65 5.94
C LEU A 90 11.09 -4.52 5.55
N ALA A 91 11.30 -5.81 5.30
CA ALA A 91 10.24 -6.76 5.02
C ALA A 91 9.26 -6.95 6.20
N GLY A 92 9.64 -6.61 7.44
CA GLY A 92 8.72 -6.57 8.58
C GLY A 92 7.83 -5.32 8.65
N GLN A 93 8.08 -4.28 7.85
CA GLN A 93 7.37 -3.00 7.93
C GLN A 93 6.08 -2.99 7.11
N SER A 94 5.16 -2.08 7.44
CA SER A 94 3.93 -1.93 6.65
C SER A 94 4.23 -1.31 5.27
N PRO A 95 3.47 -1.65 4.21
CA PRO A 95 3.65 -1.06 2.88
C PRO A 95 3.58 0.47 2.87
N ALA A 96 2.72 1.04 3.71
CA ALA A 96 2.59 2.49 3.86
C ALA A 96 3.87 3.14 4.44
N SER A 97 4.53 2.47 5.41
CA SER A 97 5.79 2.94 5.98
C SER A 97 6.93 2.89 4.97
N LEU A 98 7.00 1.81 4.18
CA LEU A 98 7.99 1.67 3.11
C LEU A 98 7.82 2.75 2.04
N LEU A 99 6.59 3.03 1.61
CA LEU A 99 6.31 4.10 0.65
C LEU A 99 6.74 5.48 1.17
N ASP A 100 6.48 5.78 2.45
CA ASP A 100 6.88 7.06 3.05
C ASP A 100 8.41 7.20 3.10
N GLN A 101 9.10 6.15 3.53
CA GLN A 101 10.55 6.11 3.55
C GLN A 101 11.15 6.26 2.15
N HIS A 102 10.65 5.52 1.16
CA HIS A 102 11.08 5.64 -0.23
C HIS A 102 10.86 7.08 -0.73
N ALA A 103 9.68 7.67 -0.51
CA ALA A 103 9.40 9.03 -0.94
C ALA A 103 10.32 10.06 -0.28
N SER A 104 10.62 9.90 1.01
CA SER A 104 11.54 10.76 1.75
C SER A 104 12.99 10.65 1.25
N LEU A 105 13.48 9.42 1.11
CA LEU A 105 14.83 9.15 0.62
C LEU A 105 15.02 9.62 -0.83
N SER A 106 14.05 9.37 -1.70
CA SER A 106 14.07 9.82 -3.09
C SER A 106 14.04 11.34 -3.22
N ARG A 107 13.32 12.06 -2.35
CA ARG A 107 13.40 13.53 -2.30
C ARG A 107 14.78 14.01 -1.84
N ARG A 108 15.37 13.36 -0.85
CA ARG A 108 16.71 13.71 -0.36
C ARG A 108 17.78 13.46 -1.43
N ALA A 109 17.71 12.33 -2.12
CA ALA A 109 18.61 11.97 -3.20
C ALA A 109 18.53 12.91 -4.41
N LYS A 110 17.38 13.57 -4.65
CA LYS A 110 17.21 14.58 -5.71
C LYS A 110 17.68 15.98 -5.31
N LYS A 111 17.80 16.26 -4.00
CA LYS A 111 18.19 17.57 -3.48
C LYS A 111 19.71 17.69 -3.30
N ASN A 112 20.40 16.55 -3.20
CA ASN A 112 21.85 16.43 -3.22
C ASN A 112 22.32 16.20 -4.65
#